data_AF-A0A292QT09-F1
#
_entry.id   AF-A0A292QT09-F1
#
_cell.length_a   1.000
_cell.length_b   1.000
_cell.length_c   1.000
_cell.angle_alpha   90.00
_cell.angle_beta   90.00
_cell.angle_gamma   90.00
#
_symmetry.space_group_name_H-M   'P 1'
#
loop_
_entity.id
_entity.type
_entity.pdbx_description
1 polymer ?
#
loop_
_entity_poly.entity_id
_entity_poly.type
_entity_poly.pdbx_seq_one_letter_code
_entity_poly.pdbx_strand_id
1 'polypeptide(L)'
;MTDAYFKENNKFLGLSGIINRRNFIVNFLILEIIEALILTTPLLYLLFTNPDMMLDFSSSAMRSNVFPIWYSIWLGIAGLIESILFFPSIIRRVRDIVGEVDENKVCLVASVLAVLVLIGYSPANNVAPLFKIMSLFVIFILMMTKGKISSKKPKSKIAKFNWGACFGTWMWGLYNKSYITALMLPLLLTTGWFPFMLICGIKGNEWAYEKNKKYSEIEDFHKSQSNQSALWAVVTPIILVLGFIGIIIGSGVAVYCLTKDNPKFTNMITQKAAEYQEVAVQTNFEKIELTDSEYKFYIDPQIWVKLPENSKKSMFQLALTHIAKEKNINVENTEARNEFKGIGIYNKIKIYSSFNNELLGEYTTTPAEMKKSYQKTIKGEKGALKEYINTMNSGYKFNEHPTLP
;
A
#
# COMPACT_ATOMS: atom_id res chain seq x y z
N MET A 1 32.68 -35.38 12.13
CA MET A 1 31.86 -34.67 11.11
C MET A 1 30.62 -33.98 11.68
N THR A 2 30.18 -34.32 12.90
CA THR A 2 28.95 -33.79 13.55
C THR A 2 29.00 -32.30 13.92
N ASP A 3 30.15 -31.78 14.37
CA ASP A 3 30.24 -30.39 14.84
C ASP A 3 30.16 -29.32 13.72
N ALA A 4 30.64 -29.66 12.52
CA ALA A 4 30.57 -28.75 11.37
C ALA A 4 29.17 -28.72 10.75
N TYR A 5 28.46 -29.86 10.76
CA TYR A 5 27.13 -29.99 10.14
C TYR A 5 26.06 -29.13 10.83
N PHE A 6 26.13 -29.05 12.16
CA PHE A 6 25.22 -28.24 12.98
C PHE A 6 25.80 -26.87 13.37
N LYS A 7 26.89 -26.44 12.72
CA LYS A 7 27.45 -25.11 12.94
C LYS A 7 26.46 -24.05 12.47
N GLU A 8 26.30 -22.99 13.24
CA GLU A 8 25.38 -21.91 12.87
C GLU A 8 25.93 -21.12 11.68
N ASN A 9 25.09 -20.95 10.66
CA ASN A 9 25.43 -20.25 9.43
C ASN A 9 24.35 -19.20 9.11
N ASN A 10 24.65 -17.95 9.43
CA ASN A 10 23.75 -16.82 9.27
C ASN A 10 23.89 -16.12 7.91
N LYS A 11 24.65 -16.67 6.96
CA LYS A 11 24.77 -16.09 5.61
C LYS A 11 23.42 -16.18 4.90
N PHE A 12 23.03 -15.20 4.09
CA PHE A 12 21.74 -15.24 3.39
C PHE A 12 21.60 -16.47 2.48
N LEU A 13 22.58 -16.74 1.60
CA LEU A 13 22.55 -17.84 0.61
C LEU A 13 23.32 -19.11 1.01
N GLY A 14 23.69 -19.28 2.28
CA GLY A 14 24.39 -20.49 2.72
C GLY A 14 23.50 -21.74 2.71
N LEU A 15 24.02 -22.90 2.33
CA LEU A 15 23.27 -24.17 2.40
C LEU A 15 23.68 -25.04 3.60
N SER A 16 24.91 -24.87 4.08
CA SER A 16 25.47 -25.64 5.19
C SER A 16 25.07 -25.07 6.55
N GLY A 17 25.11 -25.91 7.57
CA GLY A 17 24.88 -25.48 8.95
C GLY A 17 23.41 -25.32 9.32
N ILE A 18 23.14 -24.69 10.46
CA ILE A 18 21.77 -24.39 10.90
C ILE A 18 21.54 -22.89 10.94
N ILE A 19 20.27 -22.49 10.93
CA ILE A 19 19.87 -21.11 11.23
C ILE A 19 18.83 -21.12 12.35
N ASN A 20 19.09 -20.33 13.39
CA ASN A 20 18.15 -20.19 14.50
C ASN A 20 16.91 -19.38 14.06
N ARG A 21 15.83 -19.42 14.85
CA ARG A 21 14.57 -18.70 14.55
C ARG A 21 14.76 -17.21 14.27
N ARG A 22 15.64 -16.54 15.02
CA ARG A 22 15.80 -15.09 14.97
C ARG A 22 16.50 -14.69 13.68
N ASN A 23 17.56 -15.40 13.31
CA ASN A 23 18.28 -15.14 12.08
C ASN A 23 17.49 -15.62 10.85
N PHE A 24 16.63 -16.64 10.98
CA PHE A 24 15.67 -17.00 9.94
C PHE A 24 14.68 -15.87 9.65
N ILE A 25 14.11 -15.25 10.68
CA ILE A 25 13.25 -14.06 10.53
C ILE A 25 14.02 -12.91 9.87
N VAL A 26 15.28 -12.68 10.24
CA VAL A 26 16.10 -11.63 9.60
C VAL A 26 16.35 -11.94 8.12
N ASN A 27 16.65 -13.18 7.76
CA ASN A 27 16.79 -13.57 6.35
C ASN A 27 15.47 -13.37 5.59
N PHE A 28 14.34 -13.75 6.18
CA PHE A 28 13.02 -13.47 5.59
C PHE A 28 12.82 -11.97 5.36
N LEU A 29 13.08 -11.11 6.36
CA LEU A 29 12.95 -9.66 6.18
C LEU A 29 13.94 -9.09 5.14
N ILE A 30 15.14 -9.66 5.00
CA ILE A 30 16.08 -9.27 3.93
C ILE A 30 15.50 -9.63 2.56
N LEU A 31 14.89 -10.81 2.42
CA LEU A 31 14.21 -11.23 1.22
C LEU A 31 13.07 -10.28 0.86
N GLU A 32 12.23 -9.89 1.82
CA GLU A 32 11.17 -8.88 1.64
C GLU A 32 11.73 -7.53 1.15
N ILE A 33 12.91 -7.11 1.63
CA ILE A 33 13.57 -5.89 1.13
C ILE A 33 14.01 -6.08 -0.32
N ILE A 34 14.61 -7.23 -0.66
CA ILE A 34 15.06 -7.52 -2.03
C ILE A 34 13.87 -7.53 -2.99
N GLU A 35 12.78 -8.19 -2.62
CA GLU A 35 11.53 -8.19 -3.39
C GLU A 35 10.95 -6.79 -3.51
N ALA A 36 10.89 -6.04 -2.41
CA ALA A 36 10.44 -4.65 -2.43
C ALA A 36 11.24 -3.81 -3.42
N LEU A 37 12.57 -3.96 -3.47
CA LEU A 37 13.45 -3.18 -4.33
C LEU A 37 13.37 -3.57 -5.81
N ILE A 38 13.33 -4.87 -6.11
CA ILE A 38 13.48 -5.39 -7.48
C ILE A 38 12.12 -5.65 -8.14
N LEU A 39 11.10 -5.98 -7.36
CA LEU A 39 9.81 -6.44 -7.86
C LEU A 39 8.69 -5.45 -7.51
N THR A 40 8.37 -5.28 -6.23
CA THR A 40 7.16 -4.56 -5.83
C THR A 40 7.24 -3.06 -6.12
N THR A 41 8.34 -2.40 -5.76
CA THR A 41 8.47 -0.95 -5.95
C THR A 41 8.48 -0.57 -7.44
N PRO A 42 9.30 -1.18 -8.31
CA PRO A 42 9.26 -0.88 -9.75
C PRO A 42 7.88 -1.10 -10.36
N LEU A 43 7.19 -2.19 -9.97
CA LEU A 43 5.84 -2.45 -10.45
C LEU A 43 4.85 -1.36 -10.01
N LEU A 44 4.91 -0.93 -8.74
CA LEU A 44 4.06 0.14 -8.23
C LEU A 44 4.31 1.45 -8.99
N TYR A 45 5.58 1.83 -9.21
CA TYR A 45 5.90 3.00 -10.02
C TYR A 45 5.39 2.86 -11.45
N LEU A 46 5.51 1.69 -12.07
CA LEU A 46 5.01 1.43 -13.41
C LEU A 46 3.48 1.59 -13.47
N LEU A 47 2.75 0.99 -12.53
CA LEU A 47 1.30 1.12 -12.41
C LEU A 47 0.88 2.59 -12.19
N PHE A 48 1.53 3.30 -11.27
CA PHE A 48 1.19 4.68 -10.98
C PHE A 48 1.66 5.69 -12.02
N THR A 49 2.46 5.30 -13.01
CA THR A 49 2.93 6.20 -14.06
C THR A 49 2.32 5.91 -15.44
N ASN A 50 1.69 4.74 -15.63
CA ASN A 50 1.05 4.29 -16.86
C ASN A 50 -0.46 4.08 -16.65
N PRO A 51 -1.30 5.05 -17.07
CA PRO A 51 -2.75 4.99 -16.90
C PRO A 51 -3.39 3.72 -17.49
N ASP A 52 -2.95 3.28 -18.67
CA ASP A 52 -3.51 2.08 -19.33
C ASP A 52 -3.25 0.80 -18.54
N MET A 53 -2.06 0.65 -17.97
CA MET A 53 -1.74 -0.50 -17.10
C MET A 53 -2.55 -0.46 -15.81
N MET A 54 -2.76 0.73 -15.25
CA MET A 54 -3.63 0.92 -14.08
C MET A 54 -5.08 0.58 -14.41
N LEU A 55 -5.59 0.98 -15.58
CA LEU A 55 -6.92 0.65 -16.07
C LEU A 55 -7.09 -0.87 -16.21
N ASP A 56 -6.16 -1.53 -16.90
CA ASP A 56 -6.19 -2.97 -17.12
C ASP A 56 -6.13 -3.75 -15.78
N PHE A 57 -5.24 -3.33 -14.87
CA PHE A 57 -5.15 -3.92 -13.53
C PHE A 57 -6.44 -3.73 -12.70
N SER A 58 -6.95 -2.49 -12.63
CA SER A 58 -8.10 -2.16 -11.79
C SER A 58 -9.40 -2.74 -12.31
N SER A 59 -9.63 -2.67 -13.63
CA SER A 59 -10.83 -3.24 -14.27
C SER A 59 -10.91 -4.75 -14.10
N SER A 60 -9.79 -5.45 -14.29
CA SER A 60 -9.71 -6.90 -14.12
C SER A 60 -9.89 -7.32 -12.65
N ALA A 61 -9.25 -6.60 -11.72
CA ALA A 61 -9.43 -6.85 -10.28
C ALA A 61 -10.87 -6.61 -9.80
N MET A 62 -11.56 -5.59 -10.34
CA MET A 62 -12.90 -5.20 -9.89
C MET A 62 -14.03 -6.04 -10.51
N ARG A 63 -13.90 -6.42 -11.79
CA ARG A 63 -15.00 -7.04 -12.55
C ARG A 63 -14.93 -8.56 -12.61
N SER A 64 -13.74 -9.16 -12.66
CA SER A 64 -13.59 -10.59 -12.93
C SER A 64 -12.86 -11.38 -11.84
N ASN A 65 -12.35 -10.71 -10.79
CA ASN A 65 -11.43 -11.31 -9.81
C ASN A 65 -10.24 -12.03 -10.48
N VAL A 66 -9.92 -11.67 -11.73
CA VAL A 66 -8.81 -12.22 -12.50
C VAL A 66 -7.79 -11.13 -12.68
N PHE A 67 -6.52 -11.42 -12.42
CA PHE A 67 -5.48 -10.46 -12.75
C PHE A 67 -5.17 -10.47 -14.25
N PRO A 68 -4.74 -9.34 -14.84
CA PRO A 68 -4.24 -9.34 -16.21
C PRO A 68 -3.11 -10.36 -16.43
N ILE A 69 -2.95 -10.82 -17.67
CA ILE A 69 -1.95 -11.83 -18.04
C ILE A 69 -0.54 -11.35 -17.67
N TRP A 70 -0.21 -10.09 -17.95
CA TRP A 70 1.12 -9.54 -17.63
C TRP A 70 1.41 -9.55 -16.12
N TYR A 71 0.41 -9.29 -15.27
CA TYR A 71 0.58 -9.33 -13.81
C TYR A 71 0.70 -10.76 -13.31
N SER A 72 -0.04 -11.69 -13.92
CA SER A 72 0.08 -13.12 -13.63
C SER A 72 1.47 -13.66 -13.95
N ILE A 73 2.05 -13.25 -15.09
CA ILE A 73 3.44 -13.55 -15.46
C ILE A 73 4.40 -12.95 -14.43
N TRP A 74 4.19 -11.67 -14.06
CA TRP A 74 5.00 -10.99 -13.05
C TRP A 74 5.00 -11.71 -11.70
N LEU A 75 3.83 -12.13 -11.20
CA LEU A 75 3.69 -12.92 -9.98
C LEU A 75 4.43 -14.25 -10.07
N GLY A 76 4.33 -14.95 -11.21
CA GLY A 76 5.06 -16.20 -11.43
C GLY A 76 6.58 -16.01 -11.36
N ILE A 77 7.11 -14.95 -11.99
CA ILE A 77 8.54 -14.61 -11.93
C ILE A 77 8.95 -14.27 -10.49
N ALA A 78 8.16 -13.44 -9.80
CA ALA A 78 8.41 -13.06 -8.41
C ALA A 78 8.49 -14.29 -7.49
N GLY A 79 7.52 -15.20 -7.58
CA GLY A 79 7.49 -16.42 -6.79
C GLY A 79 8.68 -17.34 -7.04
N LEU A 80 9.10 -17.48 -8.31
CA LEU A 80 10.30 -18.28 -8.64
C LEU A 80 11.56 -17.68 -8.02
N ILE A 81 11.74 -16.37 -8.13
CA ILE A 81 12.89 -15.67 -7.52
C ILE A 81 12.86 -15.85 -6.00
N GLU A 82 11.70 -15.65 -5.37
CA GLU A 82 11.57 -15.81 -3.92
C GLU A 82 11.91 -17.24 -3.49
N SER A 83 11.31 -18.24 -4.14
CA SER A 83 11.55 -19.64 -3.80
C SER A 83 13.04 -19.99 -3.90
N ILE A 84 13.74 -19.50 -4.92
CA ILE A 84 15.19 -19.72 -5.09
C ILE A 84 15.99 -19.04 -3.96
N LEU A 85 15.69 -17.78 -3.66
CA LEU A 85 16.44 -17.01 -2.67
C LEU A 85 16.15 -17.46 -1.23
N PHE A 86 14.95 -17.95 -0.95
CA PHE A 86 14.54 -18.35 0.40
C PHE A 86 14.87 -19.80 0.72
N PHE A 87 14.96 -20.68 -0.29
CA PHE A 87 15.29 -22.10 -0.10
C PHE A 87 16.53 -22.34 0.79
N PRO A 88 17.66 -21.61 0.65
CA PRO A 88 18.80 -21.74 1.56
C PRO A 88 18.46 -21.46 3.03
N SER A 89 17.54 -20.55 3.30
CA SER A 89 17.07 -20.28 4.66
C SER A 89 16.14 -21.39 5.16
N ILE A 90 15.23 -21.88 4.31
CA ILE A 90 14.32 -22.99 4.65
C ILE A 90 15.12 -24.25 5.00
N ILE A 91 16.09 -24.67 4.18
CA ILE A 91 16.84 -25.91 4.39
C ILE A 91 17.60 -25.91 5.73
N ARG A 92 18.29 -24.82 6.06
CA ARG A 92 18.99 -24.70 7.34
C ARG A 92 18.03 -24.59 8.52
N ARG A 93 16.83 -24.06 8.28
CA ARG A 93 15.81 -23.92 9.31
C ARG A 93 15.16 -25.26 9.62
N VAL A 94 14.85 -26.04 8.58
CA VAL A 94 14.40 -27.43 8.69
C VAL A 94 15.46 -28.26 9.41
N ARG A 95 16.74 -28.13 9.04
CA ARG A 95 17.85 -28.82 9.72
C ARG A 95 17.89 -28.52 11.23
N ASP A 96 17.66 -27.27 11.63
CA ASP A 96 17.58 -26.88 13.03
C ASP A 96 16.38 -27.48 13.78
N ILE A 97 15.21 -27.53 13.14
CA ILE A 97 13.95 -28.03 13.71
C ILE A 97 13.96 -29.56 13.82
N VAL A 98 14.34 -30.23 12.74
CA VAL A 98 14.31 -31.68 12.62
C VAL A 98 15.45 -32.29 13.43
N GLY A 99 16.64 -31.68 13.41
CA GLY A 99 17.82 -32.12 14.16
C GLY A 99 18.42 -33.45 13.69
N GLU A 100 18.08 -33.87 12.46
CA GLU A 100 18.59 -35.08 11.82
C GLU A 100 19.86 -34.78 11.03
N VAL A 101 20.74 -35.78 10.90
CA VAL A 101 21.98 -35.70 10.12
C VAL A 101 21.78 -36.17 8.66
N ASP A 102 20.67 -36.87 8.41
CA ASP A 102 20.30 -37.35 7.07
C ASP A 102 19.91 -36.19 6.16
N GLU A 103 20.85 -35.79 5.30
CA GLU A 103 20.69 -34.67 4.37
C GLU A 103 19.56 -34.91 3.36
N ASN A 104 19.31 -36.16 2.96
CA ASN A 104 18.25 -36.47 2.00
C ASN A 104 16.87 -36.16 2.59
N LYS A 105 16.65 -36.51 3.86
CA LYS A 105 15.41 -36.18 4.57
C LYS A 105 15.25 -34.68 4.76
N VAL A 106 16.32 -33.97 5.15
CA VAL A 106 16.29 -32.51 5.33
C VAL A 106 15.97 -31.81 4.02
N CYS A 107 16.65 -32.19 2.92
CA CYS A 107 16.39 -31.66 1.59
C CYS A 107 14.97 -31.96 1.12
N LEU A 108 14.46 -33.19 1.31
CA LEU A 108 13.10 -33.56 0.92
C LEU A 108 12.07 -32.67 1.61
N VAL A 109 12.15 -32.53 2.94
CA VAL A 109 11.23 -31.67 3.70
C VAL A 109 11.37 -30.20 3.28
N ALA A 110 12.59 -29.70 3.12
CA ALA A 110 12.82 -28.32 2.71
C ALA A 110 12.26 -28.03 1.31
N SER A 111 12.41 -28.95 0.36
CA SER A 111 11.86 -28.81 -0.99
C SER A 111 10.33 -28.82 -0.99
N VAL A 112 9.70 -29.70 -0.22
CA VAL A 112 8.23 -29.71 -0.08
C VAL A 112 7.75 -28.38 0.50
N LEU A 113 8.39 -27.87 1.55
CA LEU A 113 8.02 -26.58 2.15
C LEU A 113 8.27 -25.41 1.20
N ALA A 114 9.36 -25.41 0.43
CA ALA A 114 9.63 -24.37 -0.56
C ALA A 114 8.59 -24.35 -1.69
N VAL A 115 8.13 -25.53 -2.16
CA VAL A 115 7.01 -25.63 -3.10
C VAL A 115 5.74 -25.07 -2.48
N LEU A 116 5.45 -25.36 -1.21
CA LEU A 116 4.28 -24.80 -0.50
C LEU A 116 4.38 -23.28 -0.29
N VAL A 117 5.59 -22.71 -0.24
CA VAL A 117 5.78 -21.25 -0.27
C VAL A 117 5.50 -20.70 -1.67
N LEU A 118 6.07 -21.33 -2.70
CA LEU A 118 5.93 -20.94 -4.11
C LEU A 118 4.47 -20.92 -4.58
N ILE A 119 3.62 -21.86 -4.14
CA ILE A 119 2.20 -21.88 -4.55
C ILE A 119 1.45 -20.61 -4.12
N GLY A 120 1.93 -19.86 -3.12
CA GLY A 120 1.37 -18.56 -2.73
C GLY A 120 1.40 -17.52 -3.86
N TYR A 121 2.28 -17.72 -4.84
CA TYR A 121 2.42 -16.88 -6.04
C TYR A 121 1.60 -17.36 -7.22
N SER A 122 0.79 -18.41 -7.04
CA SER A 122 -0.06 -18.92 -8.09
C SER A 122 -1.07 -17.86 -8.54
N PRO A 123 -1.17 -17.56 -9.85
CA PRO A 123 -2.19 -16.67 -10.39
C PRO A 123 -3.58 -17.32 -10.47
N ALA A 124 -3.79 -18.49 -9.84
CA ALA A 124 -5.04 -19.24 -9.91
C ALA A 124 -6.15 -18.59 -9.08
N ASN A 125 -6.83 -17.59 -9.66
CA ASN A 125 -7.82 -16.69 -9.05
C ASN A 125 -8.62 -17.22 -7.85
N ASN A 126 -9.38 -18.31 -8.02
CA ASN A 126 -10.29 -18.79 -6.96
C ASN A 126 -9.58 -19.51 -5.80
N VAL A 127 -8.37 -20.04 -6.03
CA VAL A 127 -7.60 -20.78 -5.02
C VAL A 127 -6.39 -19.99 -4.51
N ALA A 128 -5.99 -18.93 -5.22
CA ALA A 128 -4.85 -18.10 -4.86
C ALA A 128 -4.93 -17.53 -3.43
N PRO A 129 -6.09 -17.07 -2.91
CA PRO A 129 -6.18 -16.65 -1.51
C PRO A 129 -5.84 -17.78 -0.52
N LEU A 130 -6.33 -19.00 -0.79
CA LEU A 130 -6.03 -20.17 0.04
C LEU A 130 -4.54 -20.51 -0.01
N PHE A 131 -3.92 -20.51 -1.20
CA PHE A 131 -2.50 -20.80 -1.35
C PHE A 131 -1.61 -19.74 -0.68
N LYS A 132 -2.00 -18.46 -0.72
CA LYS A 132 -1.32 -17.40 0.04
C LYS A 132 -1.36 -17.67 1.54
N ILE A 133 -2.53 -18.04 2.07
CA ILE A 133 -2.68 -18.41 3.48
C ILE A 133 -1.80 -19.63 3.82
N MET A 134 -1.77 -20.66 2.97
CA MET A 134 -0.93 -21.84 3.16
C MET A 134 0.56 -21.48 3.17
N SER A 135 1.02 -20.65 2.23
CA SER A 135 2.40 -20.18 2.16
C SER A 135 2.79 -19.41 3.42
N LEU A 136 1.97 -18.42 3.83
CA LEU A 136 2.17 -17.68 5.08
C LEU A 136 2.19 -18.61 6.30
N PHE A 137 1.33 -19.61 6.34
CA PHE A 137 1.27 -20.58 7.43
C PHE A 137 2.55 -21.43 7.52
N VAL A 138 3.11 -21.86 6.39
CA VAL A 138 4.40 -22.58 6.34
C VAL A 138 5.53 -21.70 6.88
N ILE A 139 5.64 -20.46 6.40
CA ILE A 139 6.65 -19.50 6.86
C ILE A 139 6.50 -19.26 8.37
N PHE A 140 5.26 -19.07 8.84
CA PHE A 140 4.94 -18.86 10.24
C PHE A 140 5.34 -20.08 11.10
N ILE A 141 5.04 -21.31 10.67
CA ILE A 141 5.48 -22.53 11.36
C ILE A 141 7.01 -22.56 11.47
N LEU A 142 7.73 -22.28 10.37
CA LEU A 142 9.19 -22.26 10.38
C LEU A 142 9.75 -21.19 11.34
N MET A 143 9.11 -20.02 11.43
CA MET A 143 9.50 -18.96 12.36
C MET A 143 9.23 -19.35 13.82
N MET A 144 8.07 -19.94 14.11
CA MET A 144 7.58 -20.15 15.47
C MET A 144 8.06 -21.47 16.11
N THR A 145 8.37 -22.47 15.31
CA THR A 145 8.79 -23.80 15.82
C THR A 145 10.14 -23.72 16.51
N LYS A 146 10.27 -24.23 17.74
CA LYS A 146 11.57 -24.22 18.44
C LYS A 146 12.55 -25.20 17.77
N GLY A 147 13.75 -24.73 17.43
CA GLY A 147 14.80 -25.59 16.86
C GLY A 147 15.31 -26.60 17.90
N LYS A 148 15.49 -27.87 17.54
CA LYS A 148 16.07 -28.89 18.43
C LYS A 148 17.54 -28.63 18.75
N ILE A 149 18.28 -28.05 17.81
CA ILE A 149 19.72 -27.81 17.95
C ILE A 149 19.98 -26.43 18.56
N SER A 150 19.53 -25.36 17.91
CA SER A 150 19.79 -23.97 18.32
C SER A 150 19.23 -23.64 19.70
N SER A 151 18.17 -24.33 20.14
CA SER A 151 17.55 -24.05 21.43
C SER A 151 18.31 -24.59 22.64
N LYS A 152 19.28 -25.50 22.44
CA LYS A 152 20.18 -25.96 23.50
C LYS A 152 21.23 -24.92 23.86
N LYS A 153 21.44 -23.90 23.02
CA LYS A 153 22.40 -22.83 23.25
C LYS A 153 21.89 -21.85 24.33
N PRO A 154 22.79 -21.26 25.14
CA PRO A 154 22.40 -20.24 26.10
C PRO A 154 21.76 -19.04 25.39
N LYS A 155 20.73 -18.46 26.01
CA LYS A 155 20.07 -17.26 25.49
C LYS A 155 21.05 -16.09 25.53
N SER A 156 21.13 -15.34 24.43
CA SER A 156 21.88 -14.09 24.40
C SER A 156 21.27 -13.07 25.35
N LYS A 157 22.09 -12.50 26.23
CA LYS A 157 21.69 -11.40 27.14
C LYS A 157 21.45 -10.08 26.40
N ILE A 158 22.06 -9.91 25.21
CA ILE A 158 22.01 -8.68 24.40
C ILE A 158 20.83 -8.73 23.41
N ALA A 159 20.56 -9.90 22.82
CA ALA A 159 19.60 -10.06 21.73
C ALA A 159 18.13 -10.01 22.20
N LYS A 160 17.67 -8.81 22.57
CA LYS A 160 16.27 -8.46 22.79
C LYS A 160 15.79 -7.54 21.67
N PHE A 161 14.48 -7.57 21.35
CA PHE A 161 13.90 -6.63 20.40
C PHE A 161 14.00 -5.20 20.95
N ASN A 162 14.45 -4.27 20.12
CA ASN A 162 14.63 -2.87 20.46
C ASN A 162 13.56 -2.02 19.76
N TRP A 163 12.52 -1.65 20.50
CA TRP A 163 11.44 -0.81 19.97
C TRP A 163 11.92 0.60 19.59
N GLY A 164 12.92 1.14 20.30
CA GLY A 164 13.55 2.41 19.93
C GLY A 164 14.25 2.35 18.57
N ALA A 165 14.99 1.28 18.29
CA ALA A 165 15.61 1.05 16.98
C ALA A 165 14.58 0.76 15.89
N CYS A 166 13.50 0.06 16.24
CA CYS A 166 12.37 -0.17 15.33
C CYS A 166 11.72 1.17 14.93
N PHE A 167 11.24 1.97 15.88
CA PHE A 167 10.50 3.19 15.56
C PHE A 167 11.37 4.37 15.15
N GLY A 168 12.57 4.51 15.74
CA GLY A 168 13.49 5.60 15.46
C GLY A 168 14.47 5.36 14.32
N THR A 169 14.63 4.11 13.88
CA THR A 169 15.43 3.68 12.72
C THR A 169 16.77 4.40 12.58
N TRP A 170 16.96 5.22 11.54
CA TRP A 170 18.18 5.96 11.25
C TRP A 170 18.48 7.04 12.28
N MET A 171 17.47 7.74 12.81
CA MET A 171 17.66 8.75 13.85
C MET A 171 18.13 8.12 15.16
N TRP A 172 17.51 7.00 15.55
CA TRP A 172 17.98 6.20 16.67
C TRP A 172 19.40 5.69 16.44
N GLY A 173 19.72 5.25 15.22
CA GLY A 173 21.05 4.73 14.90
C GLY A 173 22.14 5.78 14.89
N LEU A 174 21.86 7.04 14.52
CA LEU A 174 22.81 8.15 14.68
C LEU A 174 23.19 8.34 16.16
N TYR A 175 22.21 8.34 17.06
CA TYR A 175 22.46 8.46 18.50
C TYR A 175 23.24 7.26 19.07
N ASN A 176 22.94 6.04 18.59
CA ASN A 176 23.55 4.80 19.09
C ASN A 176 24.74 4.29 18.25
N LYS A 177 25.29 5.11 17.34
CA LYS A 177 26.42 4.75 16.46
C LYS A 177 26.18 3.49 15.60
N SER A 178 24.93 3.23 15.26
CA SER A 178 24.48 2.11 14.44
C SER A 178 24.18 2.57 13.01
N TYR A 179 25.20 3.00 12.26
CA TYR A 179 25.03 3.68 10.97
C TYR A 179 24.39 2.84 9.86
N ILE A 180 24.35 1.51 9.99
CA ILE A 180 23.62 0.65 9.04
C ILE A 180 22.14 1.02 8.94
N THR A 181 21.56 1.55 10.01
CA THR A 181 20.17 2.04 10.04
C THR A 181 19.91 3.20 9.06
N ALA A 182 20.95 3.90 8.59
CA ALA A 182 20.83 4.96 7.58
C ALA A 182 20.33 4.43 6.22
N LEU A 183 20.42 3.12 5.97
CA LEU A 183 19.76 2.48 4.82
C LEU A 183 18.25 2.71 4.80
N MET A 184 17.63 3.10 5.91
CA MET A 184 16.23 3.52 5.94
C MET A 184 15.97 4.69 4.98
N LEU A 185 16.90 5.64 4.83
CA LEU A 185 16.69 6.84 4.01
C LEU A 185 16.34 6.53 2.54
N PRO A 186 17.15 5.74 1.79
CA PRO A 186 16.74 5.34 0.44
C PRO A 186 15.54 4.37 0.45
N LEU A 187 15.38 3.54 1.48
CA LEU A 187 14.26 2.60 1.58
C LEU A 187 12.92 3.28 1.83
N LEU A 188 12.87 4.51 2.35
CA LEU A 188 11.62 5.29 2.48
C LEU A 188 10.93 5.53 1.13
N LEU A 189 11.66 5.42 0.02
CA LEU A 189 11.13 5.55 -1.34
C LEU A 189 10.65 4.22 -1.92
N THR A 190 10.68 3.14 -1.15
CA THR A 190 10.37 1.77 -1.61
C THR A 190 9.49 1.08 -0.57
N THR A 191 8.82 -0.02 -0.90
CA THR A 191 8.05 -0.77 0.12
C THR A 191 8.95 -1.51 1.13
N GLY A 192 10.28 -1.45 0.97
CA GLY A 192 11.26 -2.13 1.80
C GLY A 192 11.55 -1.43 3.13
N TRP A 193 11.04 -0.20 3.34
CA TRP A 193 11.21 0.52 4.62
C TRP A 193 10.64 -0.27 5.80
N PHE A 194 9.49 -0.94 5.64
CA PHE A 194 8.82 -1.62 6.75
C PHE A 194 9.55 -2.89 7.20
N PRO A 195 9.96 -3.83 6.33
CA PRO A 195 10.80 -4.94 6.74
C PRO A 195 12.13 -4.49 7.35
N PHE A 196 12.75 -3.44 6.82
CA PHE A 196 14.00 -2.90 7.36
C PHE A 196 13.83 -2.31 8.76
N MET A 197 12.70 -1.67 9.04
CA MET A 197 12.31 -1.21 10.38
C MET A 197 12.32 -2.36 11.39
N LEU A 198 11.77 -3.51 11.00
CA LEU A 198 11.77 -4.71 11.83
C LEU A 198 13.17 -5.30 12.02
N ILE A 199 14.03 -5.29 10.99
CA ILE A 199 15.45 -5.68 11.13
C ILE A 199 16.14 -4.76 12.15
N CYS A 200 15.90 -3.44 12.09
CA CYS A 200 16.43 -2.50 13.08
C CYS A 200 15.96 -2.86 14.49
N GLY A 201 14.68 -3.22 14.67
CA GLY A 201 14.17 -3.69 15.94
C GLY A 201 14.82 -5.00 16.42
N ILE A 202 14.98 -5.98 15.53
CA ILE A 202 15.58 -7.26 15.88
C ILE A 202 17.06 -7.08 16.23
N LYS A 203 17.84 -6.44 15.37
CA LYS A 203 19.32 -6.35 15.44
C LYS A 203 19.86 -5.12 16.17
N GLY A 204 19.03 -4.11 16.44
CA GLY A 204 19.47 -2.81 16.96
C GLY A 204 20.30 -2.92 18.23
N ASN A 205 19.89 -3.73 19.21
CA ASN A 205 20.67 -3.93 20.43
C ASN A 205 22.09 -4.48 20.17
N GLU A 206 22.24 -5.41 19.23
CA GLU A 206 23.55 -5.95 18.88
C GLU A 206 24.42 -4.88 18.21
N TRP A 207 23.86 -4.15 17.23
CA TRP A 207 24.56 -3.06 16.54
C TRP A 207 25.00 -1.94 17.49
N ALA A 208 24.13 -1.54 18.42
CA ALA A 208 24.43 -0.49 19.37
C ALA A 208 25.42 -0.95 20.44
N TYR A 209 25.29 -2.17 20.95
CA TYR A 209 26.15 -2.70 22.00
C TYR A 209 27.60 -2.88 21.52
N GLU A 210 27.79 -3.41 20.30
CA GLU A 210 29.12 -3.55 19.68
C GLU A 210 29.90 -2.23 19.58
N LYS A 211 29.18 -1.10 19.47
CA LYS A 211 29.77 0.23 19.26
C LYS A 211 29.79 1.11 20.51
N ASN A 212 28.99 0.81 21.53
CA ASN A 212 28.89 1.60 22.75
C ASN A 212 29.54 0.90 23.95
N LYS A 213 30.86 0.99 24.04
CA LYS A 213 31.66 0.50 25.17
C LYS A 213 31.49 1.31 26.47
N LYS A 214 30.54 2.26 26.53
CA LYS A 214 30.32 3.14 27.68
C LYS A 214 29.51 2.49 28.80
N TYR A 215 28.84 1.38 28.53
CA TYR A 215 28.07 0.64 29.53
C TYR A 215 28.95 -0.49 30.07
N SER A 216 29.23 -0.46 31.37
CA SER A 216 29.95 -1.53 32.07
C SER A 216 29.06 -2.76 32.25
N GLU A 217 27.77 -2.56 32.53
CA GLU A 217 26.78 -3.62 32.76
C GLU A 217 25.73 -3.68 31.64
N ILE A 218 25.29 -4.90 31.30
CA ILE A 218 24.29 -5.14 30.25
C ILE A 218 22.91 -4.61 30.68
N GLU A 219 22.63 -4.63 31.98
CA GLU A 219 21.40 -4.13 32.58
C GLU A 219 21.24 -2.62 32.36
N ASP A 220 22.31 -1.84 32.55
CA ASP A 220 22.32 -0.40 32.30
C ASP A 220 22.11 -0.07 30.83
N PHE A 221 22.72 -0.86 29.93
CA PHE A 221 22.47 -0.76 28.50
C PHE A 221 20.98 -0.98 28.17
N HIS A 222 20.37 -2.06 28.68
CA HIS A 222 18.94 -2.33 28.43
C HIS A 222 18.02 -1.27 29.02
N LYS A 223 18.36 -0.70 30.19
CA LYS A 223 17.61 0.41 30.77
C LYS A 223 17.62 1.63 29.87
N SER A 224 18.78 1.98 29.31
CA SER A 224 18.90 3.06 28.33
C SER A 224 18.08 2.80 27.06
N GLN A 225 18.14 1.58 26.50
CA GLN A 225 17.35 1.23 25.30
C GLN A 225 15.85 1.22 25.58
N SER A 226 15.42 0.86 26.80
CA SER A 226 14.04 0.94 27.24
C SER A 226 13.53 2.39 27.28
N ASN A 227 14.33 3.31 27.83
CA ASN A 227 13.97 4.73 27.87
C ASN A 227 13.86 5.32 26.46
N GLN A 228 14.79 4.97 25.57
CA GLN A 228 14.72 5.38 24.16
C GLN A 228 13.50 4.79 23.46
N SER A 229 13.12 3.55 23.78
CA SER A 229 11.92 2.92 23.22
C SER A 229 10.65 3.70 23.59
N ALA A 230 10.53 4.14 24.84
CA ALA A 230 9.42 4.98 25.28
C ALA A 230 9.39 6.34 24.56
N LEU A 231 10.56 6.98 24.40
CA LEU A 231 10.68 8.24 23.66
C LEU A 231 10.22 8.08 22.21
N TRP A 232 10.76 7.09 21.48
CA TRP A 232 10.44 6.89 20.07
C TRP A 232 9.00 6.44 19.84
N ALA A 233 8.39 5.72 20.78
CA ALA A 233 6.96 5.38 20.70
C ALA A 233 6.05 6.63 20.67
N VAL A 234 6.48 7.74 21.29
CA VAL A 234 5.73 9.01 21.30
C VAL A 234 6.16 9.93 20.15
N VAL A 235 7.47 10.02 19.90
CA VAL A 235 8.03 10.97 18.92
C VAL A 235 7.76 10.53 17.48
N THR A 236 7.87 9.23 17.17
CA THR A 236 7.72 8.73 15.79
C THR A 236 6.35 9.06 15.17
N PRO A 237 5.20 8.82 15.84
CA PRO A 237 3.90 9.21 15.30
C PRO A 237 3.78 10.72 14.98
N ILE A 238 4.34 11.58 15.84
CA ILE A 238 4.31 13.03 15.64
C ILE A 238 5.13 13.41 14.40
N ILE A 239 6.35 12.87 14.27
CA ILE A 239 7.21 13.10 13.09
C ILE A 239 6.52 12.61 11.82
N LEU A 240 5.87 11.45 11.84
CA LEU A 240 5.16 10.92 10.68
C LEU A 240 4.02 11.85 10.25
N VAL A 241 3.17 12.29 11.19
CA VAL A 241 2.06 13.22 10.88
C VAL A 241 2.58 14.53 10.31
N LEU A 242 3.57 15.16 10.97
CA LEU A 242 4.16 16.42 10.50
C LEU A 242 4.87 16.23 9.14
N GLY A 243 5.53 15.09 8.95
CA GLY A 243 6.18 14.72 7.69
C GLY A 243 5.18 14.59 6.54
N PHE A 244 4.06 13.89 6.74
CA PHE A 244 3.00 13.77 5.74
C PHE A 244 2.40 15.14 5.38
N ILE A 245 2.11 15.98 6.38
CA ILE A 245 1.62 17.36 6.15
C ILE A 245 2.65 18.15 5.35
N GLY A 246 3.93 18.07 5.72
CA GLY A 246 5.03 18.74 5.03
C GLY A 246 5.17 18.30 3.57
N ILE A 247 5.05 16.99 3.28
CA ILE A 247 5.09 16.46 1.91
C ILE A 247 3.90 16.95 1.09
N ILE A 248 2.69 16.95 1.64
CA ILE A 248 1.47 17.41 0.95
C ILE A 248 1.60 18.90 0.60
N ILE A 249 1.94 19.74 1.58
CA ILE A 249 2.09 21.19 1.35
C ILE A 249 3.27 21.46 0.41
N GLY A 250 4.41 20.84 0.66
CA GLY A 250 5.63 21.02 -0.14
C GLY A 250 5.46 20.60 -1.60
N SER A 251 4.80 19.47 -1.86
CA SER A 251 4.50 19.02 -3.22
C SER A 251 3.51 19.96 -3.93
N GLY A 252 2.48 20.45 -3.25
CA GLY A 252 1.55 21.44 -3.80
C GLY A 252 2.23 22.75 -4.17
N VAL A 253 3.09 23.28 -3.29
CA VAL A 253 3.90 24.49 -3.57
C VAL A 253 4.85 24.24 -4.73
N ALA A 254 5.53 23.09 -4.78
CA ALA A 254 6.43 22.75 -5.87
C ALA A 254 5.71 22.69 -7.22
N VAL A 255 4.55 22.02 -7.29
CA VAL A 255 3.72 21.97 -8.50
C VAL A 255 3.26 23.38 -8.90
N TYR A 256 2.76 24.17 -7.96
CA TYR A 256 2.35 25.55 -8.23
C TYR A 256 3.49 26.39 -8.84
N CYS A 257 4.67 26.38 -8.20
CA CYS A 257 5.84 27.10 -8.71
C CYS A 257 6.27 26.60 -10.10
N LEU A 258 6.26 25.28 -10.34
CA LEU A 258 6.63 24.71 -11.63
C LEU A 258 5.62 25.02 -12.74
N THR A 259 4.32 25.01 -12.45
CA THR A 259 3.26 25.31 -13.43
C THR A 259 3.19 26.79 -13.79
N LYS A 260 3.44 27.68 -12.83
CA LYS A 260 3.39 29.13 -13.04
C LYS A 260 4.35 29.59 -14.14
N ASP A 261 5.56 29.06 -14.14
CA ASP A 261 6.67 29.55 -14.95
C ASP A 261 6.99 28.65 -16.16
N ASN A 262 6.32 27.50 -16.30
CA ASN A 262 6.62 26.50 -17.35
C ASN A 262 5.36 25.97 -18.05
N PRO A 263 4.94 26.57 -19.19
CA PRO A 263 3.74 26.15 -19.91
C PRO A 263 3.82 24.71 -20.45
N LYS A 264 5.03 24.22 -20.75
CA LYS A 264 5.25 22.82 -21.15
C LYS A 264 4.93 21.86 -20.01
N PHE A 265 5.37 22.19 -18.79
CA PHE A 265 5.07 21.39 -17.61
C PHE A 265 3.59 21.43 -17.26
N THR A 266 2.94 22.60 -17.37
CA THR A 266 1.49 22.75 -17.19
C THR A 266 0.71 21.86 -18.15
N ASN A 267 1.00 21.93 -19.45
CA ASN A 267 0.34 21.08 -20.44
C ASN A 267 0.54 19.58 -20.16
N MET A 268 1.75 19.18 -19.76
CA MET A 268 2.04 17.79 -19.40
C MET A 268 1.22 17.31 -18.19
N ILE A 269 1.15 18.10 -17.12
CA ILE A 269 0.39 17.73 -15.91
C ILE A 269 -1.11 17.72 -16.21
N THR A 270 -1.63 18.70 -16.93
CA THR A 270 -3.05 18.75 -17.32
C THR A 270 -3.43 17.59 -18.22
N GLN A 271 -2.59 17.26 -19.21
CA GLN A 271 -2.81 16.10 -20.07
C GLN A 271 -2.83 14.81 -19.25
N LYS A 272 -1.83 14.61 -18.39
CA LYS A 272 -1.74 13.40 -17.56
C LYS A 272 -2.93 13.29 -16.59
N ALA A 273 -3.37 14.42 -16.01
CA ALA A 273 -4.57 14.45 -15.18
C ALA A 273 -5.83 14.05 -15.97
N ALA A 274 -5.97 14.52 -17.22
CA ALA A 274 -7.08 14.16 -18.09
C ALA A 274 -7.07 12.66 -18.48
N GLU A 275 -5.89 12.06 -18.66
CA GLU A 275 -5.73 10.62 -18.89
C GLU A 275 -6.18 9.79 -17.68
N TYR A 276 -5.76 10.14 -16.46
CA TYR A 276 -6.22 9.45 -15.25
C TYR A 276 -7.72 9.61 -14.97
N GLN A 277 -8.28 10.78 -15.27
CA GLN A 277 -9.72 10.99 -15.19
C GLN A 277 -10.48 10.08 -16.16
N GLU A 278 -9.98 9.93 -17.38
CA GLU A 278 -10.57 9.03 -18.37
C GLU A 278 -10.52 7.57 -17.92
N VAL A 279 -9.36 7.12 -17.43
CA VAL A 279 -9.21 5.77 -16.85
C VAL A 279 -10.19 5.54 -15.70
N ALA A 280 -10.36 6.53 -14.81
CA ALA A 280 -11.33 6.43 -13.72
C ALA A 280 -12.77 6.31 -14.24
N VAL A 281 -13.15 7.06 -15.27
CA VAL A 281 -14.47 6.97 -15.92
C VAL A 281 -14.69 5.57 -16.48
N GLN A 282 -13.74 5.06 -17.27
CA GLN A 282 -13.84 3.75 -17.94
C GLN A 282 -13.83 2.57 -16.95
N THR A 283 -13.16 2.73 -15.80
CA THR A 283 -13.16 1.72 -14.74
C THR A 283 -14.52 1.64 -14.06
N ASN A 284 -15.13 2.79 -13.76
CA ASN A 284 -16.34 2.88 -12.95
C ASN A 284 -17.66 2.77 -13.74
N PHE A 285 -17.65 3.12 -15.03
CA PHE A 285 -18.85 3.07 -15.87
C PHE A 285 -18.68 2.09 -17.04
N GLU A 286 -19.71 1.27 -17.28
CA GLU A 286 -19.73 0.28 -18.36
C GLU A 286 -20.20 0.88 -19.69
N LYS A 287 -21.07 1.88 -19.61
CA LYS A 287 -21.65 2.58 -20.76
C LYS A 287 -21.91 4.02 -20.39
N ILE A 288 -21.80 4.92 -21.37
CA ILE A 288 -22.06 6.35 -21.22
C ILE A 288 -22.88 6.80 -22.44
N GLU A 289 -23.95 7.56 -22.20
CA GLU A 289 -24.78 8.15 -23.25
C GLU A 289 -25.00 9.64 -22.95
N LEU A 290 -24.49 10.50 -23.83
CA LEU A 290 -24.55 11.96 -23.64
C LEU A 290 -25.59 12.60 -24.56
N THR A 291 -26.80 12.81 -24.07
CA THR A 291 -27.86 13.55 -24.80
C THR A 291 -27.97 14.99 -24.32
N ASP A 292 -28.63 15.88 -25.08
CA ASP A 292 -28.77 17.28 -24.67
C ASP A 292 -29.71 17.48 -23.47
N SER A 293 -30.61 16.52 -23.23
CA SER A 293 -31.56 16.53 -22.12
C SER A 293 -31.04 15.80 -20.88
N GLU A 294 -30.38 14.66 -21.06
CA GLU A 294 -29.93 13.77 -19.99
C GLU A 294 -28.57 13.12 -20.31
N TYR A 295 -27.69 13.06 -19.31
CA TYR A 295 -26.41 12.37 -19.36
C TYR A 295 -26.51 11.09 -18.55
N LYS A 296 -26.48 9.94 -19.23
CA LYS A 296 -26.65 8.63 -18.62
C LYS A 296 -25.31 7.94 -18.44
N PHE A 297 -25.03 7.51 -17.22
CA PHE A 297 -23.85 6.74 -16.86
C PHE A 297 -24.29 5.40 -16.28
N TYR A 298 -23.79 4.30 -16.83
CA TYR A 298 -24.23 2.96 -16.44
C TYR A 298 -23.17 2.28 -15.58
N ILE A 299 -23.56 1.71 -14.45
CA ILE A 299 -22.68 1.01 -13.49
C ILE A 299 -23.30 -0.33 -13.08
N ASP A 300 -22.45 -1.32 -12.79
CA ASP A 300 -22.88 -2.59 -12.20
C ASP A 300 -23.60 -2.33 -10.86
N PRO A 301 -24.88 -2.74 -10.71
CA PRO A 301 -25.62 -2.58 -9.47
C PRO A 301 -24.97 -3.31 -8.27
N GLN A 302 -24.24 -4.42 -8.48
CA GLN A 302 -23.52 -5.11 -7.42
C GLN A 302 -22.35 -4.28 -6.86
N ILE A 303 -21.74 -3.43 -7.68
CA ILE A 303 -20.73 -2.46 -7.27
C ILE A 303 -21.43 -1.29 -6.56
N TRP A 304 -22.47 -0.73 -7.17
CA TRP A 304 -23.19 0.45 -6.66
C TRP A 304 -23.71 0.27 -5.23
N VAL A 305 -24.29 -0.88 -4.91
CA VAL A 305 -24.84 -1.18 -3.58
C VAL A 305 -23.74 -1.20 -2.51
N LYS A 306 -22.51 -1.61 -2.86
CA LYS A 306 -21.37 -1.69 -1.92
C LYS A 306 -20.70 -0.32 -1.68
N LEU A 307 -21.01 0.70 -2.48
CA LEU A 307 -20.38 2.01 -2.36
C LEU A 307 -20.94 2.82 -1.17
N PRO A 308 -20.07 3.39 -0.31
CA PRO A 308 -20.47 4.41 0.65
C PRO A 308 -21.09 5.64 -0.05
N GLU A 309 -21.95 6.37 0.67
CA GLU A 309 -22.63 7.56 0.13
C GLU A 309 -21.65 8.59 -0.47
N ASN A 310 -20.52 8.85 0.20
CA ASN A 310 -19.50 9.77 -0.31
C ASN A 310 -18.90 9.30 -1.63
N SER A 311 -18.69 7.99 -1.80
CA SER A 311 -18.19 7.41 -3.05
C SER A 311 -19.23 7.50 -4.16
N LYS A 312 -20.52 7.31 -3.85
CA LYS A 312 -21.62 7.56 -4.81
C LYS A 312 -21.62 9.01 -5.30
N LYS A 313 -21.44 9.99 -4.40
CA LYS A 313 -21.27 11.41 -4.76
C LYS A 313 -20.04 11.65 -5.64
N SER A 314 -18.91 10.98 -5.36
CA SER A 314 -17.72 11.05 -6.21
C SER A 314 -17.97 10.54 -7.64
N MET A 315 -18.88 9.59 -7.85
CA MET A 315 -19.25 9.14 -9.21
C MET A 315 -19.90 10.25 -10.04
N PHE A 316 -20.74 11.09 -9.41
CA PHE A 316 -21.32 12.25 -10.10
C PHE A 316 -20.25 13.30 -10.43
N GLN A 317 -19.29 13.52 -9.54
CA GLN A 317 -18.16 14.41 -9.82
C GLN A 317 -17.33 13.91 -11.00
N LEU A 318 -17.08 12.60 -11.05
CA LEU A 318 -16.37 11.96 -12.16
C LEU A 318 -17.13 12.12 -13.48
N ALA A 319 -18.45 11.88 -13.46
CA ALA A 319 -19.33 12.09 -14.61
C ALA A 319 -19.32 13.55 -15.09
N LEU A 320 -19.40 14.52 -14.17
CA LEU A 320 -19.33 15.95 -14.50
C LEU A 320 -18.02 16.30 -15.24
N THR A 321 -16.88 15.84 -14.72
CA THR A 321 -15.58 16.10 -15.33
C THR A 321 -15.47 15.48 -16.73
N HIS A 322 -15.99 14.27 -16.93
CA HIS A 322 -16.05 13.64 -18.25
C HIS A 322 -16.91 14.44 -19.23
N ILE A 323 -18.12 14.86 -18.84
CA ILE A 323 -19.00 15.69 -19.67
C ILE A 323 -18.31 17.00 -20.05
N ALA A 324 -17.66 17.64 -19.08
CA ALA A 324 -16.97 18.90 -19.31
C ALA A 324 -15.89 18.77 -20.39
N LYS A 325 -15.11 17.68 -20.36
CA LYS A 325 -14.11 17.35 -21.37
C LYS A 325 -14.74 17.10 -22.73
N GLU A 326 -15.70 16.17 -22.83
CA GLU A 326 -16.34 15.77 -24.09
C GLU A 326 -17.08 16.93 -24.79
N LYS A 327 -17.70 17.82 -24.01
CA LYS A 327 -18.40 19.00 -24.54
C LYS A 327 -17.54 20.26 -24.60
N ASN A 328 -16.23 20.17 -24.34
CA ASN A 328 -15.28 21.28 -24.31
C ASN A 328 -15.78 22.47 -23.46
N ILE A 329 -16.39 22.15 -22.31
CA ILE A 329 -16.88 23.13 -21.35
C ILE A 329 -15.73 23.48 -20.42
N ASN A 330 -15.27 24.73 -20.47
CA ASN A 330 -14.21 25.20 -19.57
C ASN A 330 -14.78 25.37 -18.15
N VAL A 331 -14.49 24.42 -17.26
CA VAL A 331 -14.91 24.44 -15.85
C VAL A 331 -13.90 25.22 -14.98
N GLU A 332 -12.64 25.31 -15.41
CA GLU A 332 -11.55 25.92 -14.62
C GLU A 332 -11.52 27.46 -14.70
N ASN A 333 -12.05 28.05 -15.78
CA ASN A 333 -12.01 29.50 -16.00
C ASN A 333 -13.33 30.22 -15.70
N THR A 334 -14.26 29.52 -15.06
CA THR A 334 -15.33 30.19 -14.35
C THR A 334 -14.76 30.64 -13.01
N GLU A 335 -14.35 31.91 -12.94
CA GLU A 335 -14.27 32.67 -11.69
C GLU A 335 -15.35 32.15 -10.73
N ALA A 336 -15.07 32.13 -9.43
CA ALA A 336 -15.92 31.69 -8.32
C ALA A 336 -17.39 32.23 -8.30
N ARG A 337 -17.83 32.93 -9.35
CA ARG A 337 -19.16 33.44 -9.70
C ARG A 337 -20.02 32.50 -10.57
N ASN A 338 -19.49 31.46 -11.23
CA ASN A 338 -20.25 30.63 -12.20
C ASN A 338 -20.40 29.12 -11.85
N GLU A 339 -20.22 28.72 -10.59
CA GLU A 339 -20.54 27.35 -10.09
C GLU A 339 -21.96 26.88 -10.48
N PHE A 340 -22.88 27.81 -10.74
CA PHE A 340 -24.29 27.53 -11.07
C PHE A 340 -24.52 26.99 -12.50
N LYS A 341 -23.61 27.18 -13.45
CA LYS A 341 -23.68 26.48 -14.75
C LYS A 341 -23.36 24.99 -14.58
N GLY A 342 -22.43 24.67 -13.69
CA GLY A 342 -22.10 23.30 -13.31
C GLY A 342 -23.30 22.58 -12.70
N ILE A 343 -24.08 23.25 -11.85
CA ILE A 343 -25.31 22.69 -11.27
C ILE A 343 -26.35 22.31 -12.33
N GLY A 344 -26.50 23.12 -13.38
CA GLY A 344 -27.40 22.81 -14.49
C GLY A 344 -26.99 21.54 -15.26
N ILE A 345 -25.69 21.31 -15.42
CA ILE A 345 -25.12 20.08 -15.99
C ILE A 345 -25.33 18.92 -15.01
N TYR A 346 -25.07 19.15 -13.72
CA TYR A 346 -25.19 18.17 -12.65
C TYR A 346 -26.61 17.61 -12.53
N ASN A 347 -27.63 18.46 -12.67
CA ASN A 347 -29.05 18.05 -12.68
C ASN A 347 -29.40 17.13 -13.86
N LYS A 348 -28.61 17.15 -14.95
CA LYS A 348 -28.78 16.27 -16.11
C LYS A 348 -28.06 14.94 -15.94
N ILE A 349 -27.18 14.79 -14.94
CA ILE A 349 -26.45 13.55 -14.69
C ILE A 349 -27.39 12.55 -14.00
N LYS A 350 -27.49 11.36 -14.59
CA LYS A 350 -28.22 10.22 -14.04
C LYS A 350 -27.32 8.98 -14.09
N ILE A 351 -27.31 8.24 -13.00
CA ILE A 351 -26.60 6.97 -12.90
C ILE A 351 -27.62 5.85 -12.99
N TYR A 352 -27.42 4.94 -13.93
CA TYR A 352 -28.29 3.81 -14.23
C TYR A 352 -27.59 2.47 -13.98
N SER A 353 -28.38 1.44 -13.74
CA SER A 353 -27.94 0.05 -13.67
C SER A 353 -27.62 -0.45 -15.07
N SER A 354 -26.43 -0.99 -15.27
CA SER A 354 -26.07 -1.62 -16.55
C SER A 354 -26.83 -2.93 -16.82
N PHE A 355 -27.41 -3.54 -15.78
CA PHE A 355 -28.15 -4.80 -15.87
C PHE A 355 -29.55 -4.63 -16.46
N ASN A 356 -30.31 -3.64 -15.98
CA ASN A 356 -31.74 -3.49 -16.28
C ASN A 356 -32.16 -2.04 -16.61
N ASN A 357 -31.22 -1.11 -16.75
CA ASN A 357 -31.48 0.32 -16.96
C ASN A 357 -32.32 0.99 -15.85
N GLU A 358 -32.34 0.42 -14.64
CA GLU A 358 -32.96 1.03 -13.47
C GLU A 358 -32.18 2.27 -13.01
N LEU A 359 -32.88 3.34 -12.61
CA LEU A 359 -32.23 4.54 -12.08
C LEU A 359 -31.63 4.23 -10.70
N LEU A 360 -30.31 4.37 -10.58
CA LEU A 360 -29.54 4.11 -9.36
C LEU A 360 -29.28 5.38 -8.56
N GLY A 361 -29.07 6.49 -9.25
CA GLY A 361 -28.82 7.76 -8.61
C GLY A 361 -29.14 8.93 -9.52
N GLU A 362 -29.64 10.00 -8.90
CA GLU A 362 -29.80 11.28 -9.55
C GLU A 362 -29.39 12.42 -8.63
N TYR A 363 -29.12 13.57 -9.22
CA TYR A 363 -28.99 14.81 -8.50
C TYR A 363 -30.03 15.81 -8.99
N THR A 364 -30.63 16.54 -8.07
CA THR A 364 -31.60 17.60 -8.39
C THR A 364 -31.53 18.69 -7.34
N THR A 365 -31.07 19.87 -7.74
CA THR A 365 -31.13 21.08 -6.91
C THR A 365 -31.54 22.29 -7.74
N THR A 366 -32.16 23.28 -7.11
CA THR A 366 -32.47 24.55 -7.78
C THR A 366 -31.21 25.44 -7.82
N PRO A 367 -30.76 25.94 -9.00
CA PRO A 367 -29.61 26.84 -9.07
C PRO A 367 -29.74 28.10 -8.21
N ALA A 368 -30.97 28.59 -8.01
CA ALA A 368 -31.27 29.76 -7.18
C ALA A 368 -31.03 29.51 -5.67
N GLU A 369 -31.38 28.33 -5.17
CA GLU A 369 -31.21 27.95 -3.76
C GLU A 369 -29.73 27.75 -3.41
N MET A 370 -28.98 27.09 -4.31
CA MET A 370 -27.53 26.98 -4.21
C MET A 370 -26.84 28.34 -4.28
N LYS A 371 -27.31 29.25 -5.15
CA LYS A 371 -26.76 30.61 -5.26
C LYS A 371 -26.97 31.40 -3.99
N LYS A 372 -28.14 31.28 -3.39
CA LYS A 372 -28.48 31.96 -2.14
C LYS A 372 -27.60 31.48 -0.98
N SER A 373 -27.45 30.17 -0.79
CA SER A 373 -26.63 29.62 0.29
C SER A 373 -25.13 29.91 0.09
N TYR A 374 -24.62 29.85 -1.15
CA TYR A 374 -23.23 30.20 -1.46
C TYR A 374 -22.91 31.69 -1.21
N GLN A 375 -23.83 32.59 -1.58
CA GLN A 375 -23.67 34.03 -1.33
C GLN A 375 -23.54 34.35 0.17
N LYS A 376 -24.26 33.64 1.04
CA LYS A 376 -24.10 33.76 2.49
C LYS A 376 -22.71 33.32 2.96
N THR A 377 -22.16 32.27 2.35
CA THR A 377 -20.80 31.77 2.65
C THR A 377 -19.73 32.80 2.29
N ILE A 378 -19.81 33.42 1.10
CA ILE A 378 -18.87 34.49 0.70
C ILE A 378 -18.95 35.69 1.66
N LYS A 379 -20.15 36.00 2.16
CA LYS A 379 -20.36 37.10 3.12
C LYS A 379 -19.87 36.77 4.55
N GLY A 380 -19.37 35.56 4.79
CA GLY A 380 -18.87 35.15 6.10
C GLY A 380 -19.97 34.98 7.16
N GLU A 381 -21.21 34.74 6.74
CA GLU A 381 -22.33 34.55 7.67
C GLU A 381 -22.13 33.28 8.53
N LYS A 382 -22.40 33.40 9.84
CA LYS A 382 -22.18 32.30 10.78
C LYS A 382 -23.08 31.10 10.43
N GLY A 383 -22.46 29.95 10.16
CA GLY A 383 -23.18 28.72 9.79
C GLY A 383 -23.51 28.59 8.29
N ALA A 384 -23.21 29.60 7.47
CA ALA A 384 -23.52 29.58 6.04
C ALA A 384 -22.78 28.48 5.26
N LEU A 385 -21.53 28.16 5.62
CA LEU A 385 -20.81 27.04 5.01
C LEU A 385 -21.53 25.70 5.26
N LYS A 386 -22.07 25.50 6.47
CA LYS A 386 -22.85 24.30 6.82
C LYS A 386 -24.17 24.28 6.05
N GLU A 387 -24.83 25.43 5.92
CA GLU A 387 -26.06 25.57 5.11
C GLU A 387 -25.80 25.24 3.63
N TYR A 388 -24.70 25.73 3.07
CA TYR A 388 -24.27 25.44 1.70
C TYR A 388 -23.99 23.96 1.48
N ILE A 389 -23.19 23.34 2.34
CA ILE A 389 -22.87 21.90 2.28
C ILE A 389 -24.15 21.05 2.40
N ASN A 390 -25.05 21.41 3.32
CA ASN A 390 -26.32 20.71 3.47
C ASN A 390 -27.21 20.85 2.23
N THR A 391 -27.28 22.04 1.64
CA THR A 391 -28.03 22.30 0.41
C THR A 391 -27.49 21.43 -0.73
N MET A 392 -26.17 21.39 -0.91
CA MET A 392 -25.52 20.54 -1.92
C MET A 392 -25.78 19.05 -1.67
N ASN A 393 -25.67 18.59 -0.42
CA ASN A 393 -25.90 17.19 -0.08
C ASN A 393 -27.36 16.76 -0.25
N SER A 394 -28.31 17.67 -0.04
CA SER A 394 -29.75 17.38 -0.19
C SER A 394 -30.18 17.12 -1.64
N GLY A 395 -29.37 17.53 -2.62
CA GLY A 395 -29.68 17.33 -4.02
C GLY A 395 -29.53 15.88 -4.50
N TYR A 396 -28.78 15.03 -3.78
CA TYR A 396 -28.58 13.64 -4.19
C TYR A 396 -29.75 12.77 -3.77
N LYS A 397 -30.18 11.90 -4.68
CA LYS A 397 -31.11 10.81 -4.42
C LYS A 397 -30.51 9.53 -4.94
N PHE A 398 -30.41 8.53 -4.07
CA PHE A 398 -29.85 7.22 -4.42
C PHE A 398 -30.90 6.15 -4.19
N ASN A 399 -30.96 5.19 -5.11
CA ASN A 399 -31.67 3.95 -4.91
C ASN A 399 -30.89 3.10 -3.92
N GLU A 400 -31.48 2.86 -2.74
CA GLU A 400 -30.87 2.05 -1.67
C GLU A 400 -31.01 0.55 -1.92
N HIS A 401 -31.96 0.14 -2.75
CA HIS A 401 -32.31 -1.26 -3.00
C HIS A 401 -32.50 -1.55 -4.50
N PRO A 402 -31.48 -1.35 -5.33
CA PRO A 402 -31.59 -1.62 -6.76
C PRO A 402 -31.69 -3.12 -7.03
N THR A 403 -32.29 -3.46 -8.17
CA THR A 403 -32.37 -4.85 -8.63
C THR A 403 -30.97 -5.35 -8.98
N LEU A 404 -30.61 -6.53 -8.47
CA LEU A 404 -29.32 -7.17 -8.73
C LEU A 404 -29.48 -8.31 -9.77
N PRO A 405 -28.46 -8.57 -10.59
CA PRO A 405 -28.39 -9.70 -11.53
C PRO A 405 -28.54 -11.08 -10.89
#